data_AF-A0A2W6U0S6-F1
#
_entry.id   AF-A0A2W6U0S6-F1
#
_cell.length_a   1.000
_cell.length_b   1.000
_cell.length_c   1.000
_cell.angle_alpha   90.00
_cell.angle_beta   90.00
_cell.angle_gamma   90.00
#
_symmetry.space_group_name_H-M   'P 1'
#
loop_
_entity.id
_entity.type
_entity.pdbx_description
1 polymer ?
#
loop_
_entity_poly.entity_id
_entity_poly.type
_entity_poly.pdbx_seq_one_letter_code
_entity_poly.pdbx_strand_id
1 'polypeptide(L)'
;MRKHTGSKFALIFSALVFVAIGVGVFVGARRFIADARLVAHTHEVISRIDEIQSMVLDAESAERGYLLTGSQAYLLDYQVSVERLPLLLSSLSRSIPDNPDQARNALKLNELVNQRLQQIQHVVDIYDGQGLDAARAAINQNAFRTTSAIRQQVRTMVQLAP
;
A
#
# COMPACT_ATOMS: atom_id res chain seq x y z
N MET A 1 54.55 -34.28 -39.14
CA MET A 1 54.06 -34.33 -37.74
C MET A 1 53.69 -32.90 -37.27
N ARG A 2 52.52 -32.36 -37.67
CA ARG A 2 52.10 -30.98 -37.32
C ARG A 2 50.56 -30.82 -37.44
N LYS A 3 49.78 -31.57 -36.65
CA LYS A 3 48.29 -31.46 -36.61
C LYS A 3 47.69 -31.22 -35.21
N HIS A 4 48.48 -31.24 -34.14
CA HIS A 4 47.93 -31.09 -32.77
C HIS A 4 47.69 -29.66 -32.30
N THR A 5 48.36 -28.66 -32.88
CA THR A 5 48.26 -27.28 -32.37
C THR A 5 46.90 -26.65 -32.67
N GLY A 6 46.33 -26.88 -33.87
CA GLY A 6 45.03 -26.32 -34.26
C GLY A 6 43.84 -26.88 -33.46
N SER A 7 43.89 -28.16 -33.07
CA SER A 7 42.84 -28.79 -32.25
C SER A 7 42.81 -28.23 -30.82
N LYS A 8 43.97 -27.96 -30.22
CA LYS A 8 44.04 -27.33 -28.88
C LYS A 8 43.48 -25.91 -28.89
N PHE A 9 43.75 -25.12 -29.93
CA PHE A 9 43.17 -23.78 -30.08
C PHE A 9 41.64 -23.82 -30.24
N ALA A 10 41.12 -24.77 -31.01
CA ALA A 10 39.67 -24.93 -31.17
C ALA A 10 38.97 -25.30 -29.85
N LEU A 11 39.59 -26.14 -29.01
CA LEU A 11 39.05 -26.52 -27.69
C LEU A 11 39.07 -25.35 -26.69
N ILE A 12 40.13 -24.55 -26.69
CA ILE A 12 40.20 -23.35 -25.83
C ILE A 12 39.14 -22.34 -26.27
N PHE A 13 39.00 -22.13 -27.59
CA PHE A 13 38.00 -21.22 -28.12
C PHE A 13 36.57 -21.68 -27.78
N SER A 14 36.24 -22.96 -27.96
CA SER A 14 34.92 -23.48 -27.59
C SER A 14 34.66 -23.37 -26.08
N ALA A 15 35.66 -23.65 -25.24
CA ALA A 15 35.55 -23.45 -23.80
C ALA A 15 35.29 -21.99 -23.42
N LEU A 16 35.98 -21.04 -24.05
CA LEU A 16 35.75 -19.60 -23.84
C LEU A 16 34.34 -19.17 -24.26
N VAL A 17 33.85 -19.67 -25.40
CA VAL A 17 32.47 -19.42 -25.86
C VAL A 17 31.47 -19.98 -24.85
N PHE A 18 31.66 -21.20 -24.37
CA PHE A 18 30.80 -21.81 -23.34
C PHE A 18 30.79 -20.99 -22.04
N VAL A 19 31.95 -20.53 -21.58
CA VAL A 19 32.05 -19.67 -20.39
C VAL A 19 31.33 -18.34 -20.63
N ALA A 20 31.50 -17.70 -21.78
CA ALA A 20 30.83 -16.44 -22.12
C ALA A 20 29.30 -16.60 -22.14
N ILE A 21 28.79 -17.69 -22.72
CA ILE A 21 27.36 -18.03 -22.70
C ILE A 21 26.90 -18.26 -21.26
N GLY A 22 27.65 -19.03 -20.47
CA GLY A 22 27.33 -19.30 -19.07
C GLY A 22 27.23 -18.03 -18.23
N VAL A 23 28.18 -17.10 -18.40
CA VAL A 23 28.14 -15.77 -17.76
C VAL A 23 26.94 -14.97 -18.24
N GLY A 24 26.67 -14.94 -19.54
CA GLY A 24 25.52 -14.25 -20.12
C GLY A 24 24.20 -14.75 -19.55
N VAL A 25 24.02 -16.07 -19.47
CA VAL A 25 22.83 -16.71 -18.87
C VAL A 25 22.74 -16.37 -17.38
N PHE A 26 23.84 -16.43 -16.63
CA PHE A 26 23.84 -16.12 -15.20
C PHE A 26 23.46 -14.66 -14.91
N VAL A 27 24.03 -13.71 -15.67
CA VAL A 27 23.71 -12.28 -15.56
C VAL A 27 22.25 -12.02 -15.98
N GLY A 28 21.79 -12.64 -17.06
CA GLY A 28 20.40 -12.56 -17.51
C GLY A 28 19.42 -13.06 -16.45
N ALA A 29 19.67 -14.23 -15.88
CA ALA A 29 18.83 -14.79 -14.81
C ALA A 29 18.81 -13.90 -13.57
N ARG A 30 19.96 -13.32 -13.17
CA ARG A 30 20.03 -12.39 -12.03
C ARG A 30 19.20 -11.12 -12.26
N ARG A 31 19.26 -10.53 -13.46
CA ARG A 31 18.45 -9.37 -13.83
C ARG A 31 16.96 -9.70 -13.83
N PHE A 32 16.59 -10.82 -14.47
CA PHE A 32 15.20 -11.27 -14.49
C PHE A 32 14.61 -11.48 -13.08
N ILE A 33 15.37 -12.10 -12.17
CA ILE A 33 14.95 -12.28 -10.78
C ILE A 33 14.82 -10.93 -10.05
N ALA A 34 15.72 -9.97 -10.31
CA ALA A 34 15.64 -8.65 -9.70
C ALA A 34 14.41 -7.87 -10.18
N ASP A 35 14.14 -7.88 -11.50
CA ASP A 35 12.97 -7.23 -12.09
C ASP A 35 11.67 -7.85 -11.56
N ALA A 36 11.60 -9.19 -11.48
CA ALA A 36 10.46 -9.89 -10.91
C ALA A 36 10.21 -9.52 -9.43
N ARG A 37 11.27 -9.32 -8.64
CA ARG A 37 11.14 -8.88 -7.24
C ARG A 37 10.62 -7.45 -7.14
N LEU A 38 11.05 -6.54 -8.02
CA LEU A 38 10.56 -5.17 -8.05
C LEU A 38 9.06 -5.13 -8.35
N VAL A 39 8.62 -5.86 -9.38
CA VAL A 39 7.19 -5.95 -9.73
C VAL A 39 6.37 -6.55 -8.58
N ALA A 40 6.84 -7.64 -7.96
CA ALA A 40 6.16 -8.24 -6.82
C ALA A 40 6.05 -7.26 -5.63
N HIS A 41 7.10 -6.49 -5.37
CA HIS A 41 7.11 -5.48 -4.33
C HIS A 41 6.13 -4.33 -4.61
N THR A 42 6.06 -3.84 -5.86
CA THR A 42 5.07 -2.85 -6.28
C THR A 42 3.64 -3.36 -6.01
N HIS A 43 3.34 -4.59 -6.38
CA HIS A 43 2.02 -5.18 -6.11
C HIS A 43 1.71 -5.32 -4.62
N GLU A 44 2.70 -5.65 -3.81
CA GLU A 44 2.55 -5.70 -2.35
C GLU A 44 2.19 -4.32 -1.77
N VAL A 45 2.87 -3.27 -2.24
CA VAL A 45 2.58 -1.88 -1.82
C VAL A 45 1.18 -1.46 -2.25
N ILE A 46 0.77 -1.72 -3.50
CA ILE A 46 -0.59 -1.43 -3.98
C ILE A 46 -1.63 -2.16 -3.13
N SER A 47 -1.44 -3.46 -2.87
CA SER A 47 -2.37 -4.24 -2.05
C SER A 47 -2.53 -3.66 -0.64
N ARG A 48 -1.45 -3.16 -0.03
CA ARG A 48 -1.50 -2.53 1.30
C ARG A 48 -2.26 -1.21 1.27
N ILE A 49 -2.10 -0.41 0.21
CA ILE A 49 -2.84 0.84 0.02
C ILE A 49 -4.34 0.56 -0.15
N ASP A 50 -4.70 -0.47 -0.92
CA ASP A 50 -6.10 -0.88 -1.11
C ASP A 50 -6.73 -1.42 0.19
N GLU A 51 -5.96 -2.15 0.99
CA GLU A 51 -6.39 -2.61 2.32
C GLU A 51 -6.66 -1.42 3.27
N ILE A 52 -5.78 -0.41 3.29
CA ILE A 52 -6.00 0.82 4.06
C ILE A 52 -7.28 1.54 3.59
N GLN A 53 -7.47 1.69 2.27
CA GLN A 53 -8.67 2.34 1.75
C GLN A 53 -9.94 1.58 2.16
N SER A 54 -9.93 0.26 2.04
CA SER A 54 -11.07 -0.59 2.40
C SER A 54 -11.40 -0.46 3.89
N MET A 55 -10.38 -0.50 4.75
CA MET A 55 -10.56 -0.37 6.20
C MET A 55 -11.07 1.01 6.63
N VAL A 56 -10.70 2.09 5.90
CA VAL A 56 -11.32 3.41 6.10
C VAL A 56 -12.80 3.36 5.73
N LEU A 57 -13.17 2.76 4.60
CA LEU A 57 -14.57 2.66 4.18
C LEU A 57 -15.41 1.82 5.15
N ASP A 58 -14.83 0.76 5.71
CA ASP A 58 -15.47 -0.05 6.75
C ASP A 58 -15.75 0.79 8.01
N ALA A 59 -14.79 1.60 8.45
CA ALA A 59 -14.99 2.54 9.56
C ALA A 59 -16.11 3.56 9.29
N GLU A 60 -16.18 4.12 8.08
CA GLU A 60 -17.26 5.03 7.68
C GLU A 60 -18.63 4.35 7.59
N SER A 61 -18.66 3.09 7.15
CA SER A 61 -19.87 2.29 7.07
C SER A 61 -20.38 1.95 8.47
N ALA A 62 -19.48 1.54 9.35
CA ALA A 62 -19.73 1.25 10.75
C ALA A 62 -20.26 2.48 11.51
N GLU A 63 -19.64 3.65 11.34
CA GLU A 63 -20.15 4.93 11.85
C GLU A 63 -21.63 5.12 11.47
N ARG A 64 -21.94 5.05 10.16
CA ARG A 64 -23.30 5.29 9.67
C ARG A 64 -24.27 4.25 10.20
N GLY A 65 -23.88 2.98 10.25
CA GLY A 65 -24.69 1.90 10.82
C GLY A 65 -24.99 2.17 12.29
N TYR A 66 -24.01 2.63 13.06
CA TYR A 66 -24.20 3.00 14.46
C TYR A 66 -25.17 4.17 14.61
N LEU A 67 -24.95 5.28 13.90
CA LEU A 67 -25.83 6.45 13.97
C LEU A 67 -27.28 6.13 13.55
N LEU A 68 -27.47 5.24 12.57
CA LEU A 68 -28.78 4.87 12.06
C LEU A 68 -29.54 3.92 12.99
N THR A 69 -28.85 3.06 13.73
CA THR A 69 -29.49 1.95 14.47
C THR A 69 -29.28 1.98 15.98
N GLY A 70 -28.28 2.71 16.47
CA GLY A 70 -27.79 2.63 17.85
C GLY A 70 -27.17 1.29 18.23
N SER A 71 -26.93 0.39 17.27
CA SER A 71 -26.45 -0.97 17.55
C SER A 71 -24.96 -1.00 17.87
N GLN A 72 -24.62 -1.51 19.06
CA GLN A 72 -23.25 -1.66 19.53
C GLN A 72 -22.37 -2.51 18.61
N ALA A 73 -22.96 -3.40 17.80
CA ALA A 73 -22.20 -4.20 16.83
C ALA A 73 -21.46 -3.32 15.81
N TYR A 74 -22.11 -2.27 15.30
CA TYR A 74 -21.46 -1.32 14.41
C TYR A 74 -20.36 -0.51 15.11
N LEU A 75 -20.55 -0.16 16.39
CA LEU A 75 -19.51 0.53 17.14
C LEU A 75 -18.27 -0.35 17.34
N LEU A 76 -18.47 -1.67 17.53
CA LEU A 76 -17.37 -2.63 17.61
C LEU A 76 -16.59 -2.72 16.29
N ASP A 77 -17.29 -2.79 15.15
CA ASP A 77 -16.65 -2.81 13.83
C ASP A 77 -15.82 -1.55 13.55
N TYR A 78 -16.31 -0.38 14.00
CA TYR A 78 -15.55 0.87 13.98
C TYR A 78 -14.30 0.80 14.85
N GLN A 79 -14.41 0.30 16.09
CA GLN A 79 -13.27 0.16 17.01
C GLN A 79 -12.18 -0.75 16.44
N VAL A 80 -12.56 -1.87 15.82
CA VAL A 80 -11.62 -2.76 15.13
C VAL A 80 -10.86 -2.01 14.03
N SER A 81 -11.54 -1.15 13.27
CA SER A 81 -10.92 -0.35 12.21
C SER A 81 -9.92 0.67 12.78
N VAL A 82 -10.27 1.33 13.90
CA VAL A 82 -9.39 2.27 14.62
C VAL A 82 -8.13 1.60 15.13
N GLU A 83 -8.22 0.35 15.59
CA GLU A 83 -7.04 -0.41 16.05
C GLU A 83 -6.16 -0.90 14.89
N ARG A 84 -6.76 -1.31 13.77
CA ARG A 84 -6.03 -1.88 12.63
C ARG A 84 -5.36 -0.86 11.72
N LEU A 85 -6.02 0.28 11.45
CA LEU A 85 -5.51 1.29 10.52
C LEU A 85 -4.09 1.78 10.84
N PRO A 86 -3.73 2.10 12.10
CA PRO A 86 -2.37 2.50 12.45
C PRO A 86 -1.32 1.42 12.14
N LEU A 87 -1.66 0.15 12.32
CA LEU A 87 -0.76 -0.97 12.02
C LEU A 87 -0.52 -1.07 10.51
N LEU A 88 -1.58 -0.97 9.71
CA LEU A 88 -1.49 -0.99 8.24
C LEU A 88 -0.66 0.19 7.71
N LEU A 89 -0.90 1.41 8.21
CA LEU A 89 -0.16 2.62 7.84
C LEU A 89 1.31 2.51 8.22
N SER A 90 1.62 1.96 9.39
CA SER A 90 3.00 1.71 9.81
C SER A 90 3.69 0.69 8.90
N SER A 91 2.96 -0.34 8.47
CA SER A 91 3.51 -1.37 7.58
C SER A 91 3.75 -0.82 6.19
N LEU A 92 2.82 -0.04 5.64
CA LEU A 92 2.99 0.65 4.36
C LEU A 92 4.24 1.53 4.38
N SER A 93 4.44 2.30 5.45
CA SER A 93 5.61 3.18 5.59
C SER A 93 6.94 2.41 5.60
N ARG A 94 6.95 1.19 6.18
CA ARG A 94 8.14 0.30 6.16
C ARG A 94 8.37 -0.37 4.80
N SER A 95 7.31 -0.56 4.02
CA SER A 95 7.35 -1.18 2.70
C SER A 95 7.73 -0.21 1.58
N ILE A 96 8.01 1.06 1.87
CA ILE A 96 8.45 2.05 0.87
C ILE A 96 9.93 2.38 1.11
N PRO A 97 10.88 1.63 0.54
CA PRO A 97 12.29 1.98 0.60
C PRO A 97 12.66 3.08 -0.41
N ASP A 98 13.50 4.02 0.04
CA ASP A 98 14.36 4.93 -0.74
C ASP A 98 13.73 5.80 -1.86
N ASN A 99 12.40 5.96 -1.89
CA ASN A 99 11.74 6.94 -2.74
C ASN A 99 11.12 8.08 -1.90
N PRO A 100 11.73 9.30 -1.90
CA PRO A 100 11.24 10.44 -1.14
C PRO A 100 9.80 10.86 -1.49
N ASP A 101 9.38 10.70 -2.75
CA ASP A 101 8.03 11.04 -3.19
C ASP A 101 7.01 10.04 -2.65
N GLN A 102 7.31 8.74 -2.72
CA GLN A 102 6.45 7.70 -2.15
C GLN A 102 6.36 7.82 -0.62
N ALA A 103 7.46 8.15 0.05
CA ALA A 103 7.45 8.40 1.49
C ALA A 103 6.56 9.60 1.86
N ARG A 104 6.67 10.71 1.12
CA ARG A 104 5.77 11.88 1.29
C ARG A 104 4.30 11.51 1.07
N ASN A 105 4.01 10.70 0.06
CA ASN A 105 2.65 10.27 -0.23
C ASN A 105 2.06 9.37 0.86
N ALA A 106 2.85 8.46 1.43
CA ALA A 106 2.43 7.61 2.54
C ALA A 106 2.17 8.41 3.82
N LEU A 107 3.04 9.39 4.13
CA LEU A 107 2.81 10.31 5.25
C LEU A 107 1.50 11.09 5.09
N LYS A 108 1.25 11.63 3.90
CA LYS A 108 0.01 12.35 3.60
C LYS A 108 -1.23 11.46 3.70
N LEU A 109 -1.16 10.20 3.24
CA LEU A 109 -2.24 9.24 3.43
C LEU A 109 -2.49 8.99 4.92
N ASN A 110 -1.44 8.78 5.71
CA ASN A 110 -1.54 8.60 7.16
C ASN A 110 -2.21 9.79 7.86
N GLU A 111 -1.82 11.03 7.52
CA GLU A 111 -2.45 12.24 8.07
C GLU A 111 -3.95 12.30 7.74
N LEU A 112 -4.33 12.07 6.48
CA LEU A 112 -5.72 12.10 6.04
C LEU A 112 -6.58 11.01 6.72
N VAL A 113 -6.02 9.80 6.89
CA VAL A 113 -6.71 8.70 7.57
C VAL A 113 -6.93 9.04 9.04
N ASN A 114 -5.90 9.51 9.75
CA ASN A 114 -6.03 9.90 11.16
C ASN A 114 -7.02 11.05 11.33
N GLN A 115 -7.00 12.04 10.42
CA GLN A 115 -7.98 13.12 10.41
C GLN A 115 -9.41 12.58 10.24
N ARG A 116 -9.62 11.60 9.36
CA ARG A 116 -10.95 11.00 9.17
C ARG A 116 -11.40 10.23 10.41
N LEU A 117 -10.53 9.45 11.03
CA LEU A 117 -10.83 8.74 12.28
C LEU A 117 -11.24 9.70 13.40
N GLN A 118 -10.53 10.82 13.55
CA GLN A 118 -10.91 11.87 14.52
C GLN A 118 -12.29 12.48 14.21
N GLN A 119 -12.61 12.70 12.93
CA GLN A 119 -13.92 13.20 12.54
C GLN A 119 -15.03 12.19 12.86
N ILE A 120 -14.81 10.90 12.61
CA ILE A 120 -15.77 9.85 12.96
C ILE A 120 -15.98 9.81 14.48
N GLN A 121 -14.88 9.78 15.25
CA GLN A 121 -14.95 9.74 16.71
C GLN A 121 -15.76 10.92 17.26
N HIS A 122 -15.52 12.13 16.75
CA HIS A 122 -16.25 13.31 17.16
C HIS A 122 -17.76 13.21 16.93
N VAL A 123 -18.18 12.63 15.80
CA VAL A 123 -19.61 12.42 15.49
C VAL A 123 -20.22 11.35 16.40
N VAL A 124 -19.48 10.27 16.68
CA VAL A 124 -19.90 9.22 17.64
C VAL A 124 -20.07 9.81 19.04
N ASP A 125 -19.11 10.60 19.52
CA ASP A 125 -19.18 11.22 20.85
C ASP A 125 -20.40 12.15 20.99
N ILE A 126 -20.73 12.90 19.94
CA ILE A 126 -21.94 13.75 19.91
C ILE A 126 -23.20 12.89 19.91
N TYR A 127 -23.23 11.79 19.16
CA TYR A 127 -24.37 10.88 19.15
C TYR A 127 -24.64 10.30 20.54
N ASP A 128 -23.60 9.85 21.23
CA ASP A 128 -23.71 9.25 22.56
C ASP A 128 -24.17 10.26 23.62
N GLY A 129 -23.74 11.53 23.50
CA GLY A 129 -24.08 12.57 24.46
C GLY A 129 -25.37 13.35 24.17
N GLN A 130 -25.72 13.54 22.90
CA GLN A 130 -26.75 14.50 22.46
C GLN A 130 -27.75 13.90 21.47
N GLY A 131 -27.54 12.66 21.02
CA GLY A 131 -28.43 11.95 20.10
C GLY A 131 -28.23 12.31 18.62
N LEU A 132 -29.08 11.68 17.79
CA LEU A 132 -28.92 11.66 16.33
C LEU A 132 -29.01 13.03 15.66
N ASP A 133 -29.89 13.92 16.13
CA ASP A 133 -30.09 15.22 15.48
C ASP A 133 -28.85 16.13 15.65
N ALA A 134 -28.23 16.11 16.83
CA ALA A 134 -26.96 16.80 17.08
C ALA A 134 -25.82 16.20 16.26
N ALA A 135 -25.72 14.86 16.20
CA ALA A 135 -24.69 14.17 15.42
C ALA A 135 -24.81 14.49 13.92
N ARG A 136 -26.03 14.52 13.37
CA ARG A 136 -26.29 14.92 11.97
C ARG A 136 -25.87 16.35 11.69
N ALA A 137 -26.14 17.28 12.62
CA ALA A 137 -25.71 18.67 12.47
C ALA A 137 -24.17 18.83 12.51
N ALA A 138 -23.47 17.91 13.19
CA ALA A 138 -22.01 17.89 13.24
C ALA A 138 -21.35 17.34 11.95
N ILE A 139 -22.06 16.49 11.20
CA ILE A 139 -21.60 16.00 9.89
C ILE A 139 -21.56 17.18 8.90
N ASN A 140 -20.36 17.68 8.65
CA ASN A 140 -20.11 18.83 7.77
C ASN A 140 -19.43 18.43 6.45
N GLN A 141 -19.28 19.39 5.54
CA GLN A 141 -18.62 19.17 4.25
C GLN A 141 -17.16 18.69 4.38
N ASN A 142 -16.49 18.90 5.52
CA ASN A 142 -15.09 18.50 5.69
C ASN A 142 -14.93 16.99 5.77
N ALA A 143 -15.92 16.25 6.29
CA ALA A 143 -15.90 14.79 6.28
C ALA A 143 -15.82 14.27 4.83
N PHE A 144 -16.72 14.74 3.97
CA PHE A 144 -16.75 14.36 2.55
C PHE A 144 -15.46 14.75 1.80
N ARG A 145 -14.91 15.94 2.10
CA ARG A 145 -13.64 16.40 1.52
C ARG A 145 -12.47 15.49 1.94
N THR A 146 -12.44 15.06 3.20
CA THR A 146 -11.39 14.18 3.73
C THR A 146 -11.47 12.80 3.07
N THR A 147 -12.65 12.18 3.00
CA THR A 147 -12.86 10.90 2.29
C THR A 147 -12.45 10.99 0.82
N SER A 148 -12.80 12.10 0.15
CA SER A 148 -12.43 12.32 -1.25
C SER A 148 -10.93 12.53 -1.42
N ALA A 149 -10.27 13.23 -0.49
CA ALA A 149 -8.82 13.39 -0.46
C ALA A 149 -8.09 12.06 -0.24
N ILE A 150 -8.59 11.19 0.65
CA ILE A 150 -8.05 9.83 0.84
C ILE A 150 -8.12 9.04 -0.47
N ARG A 151 -9.29 9.02 -1.12
CA ARG A 151 -9.45 8.32 -2.42
C ARG A 151 -8.50 8.86 -3.48
N GLN A 152 -8.34 10.18 -3.57
CA GLN A 152 -7.44 10.79 -4.53
C GLN A 152 -5.96 10.50 -4.21
N GLN A 153 -5.59 10.48 -2.93
CA GLN A 153 -4.24 10.16 -2.49
C GLN A 153 -3.88 8.71 -2.82
N VAL A 154 -4.79 7.78 -2.53
CA VAL A 154 -4.67 6.36 -2.90
C VAL A 154 -4.45 6.21 -4.41
N ARG A 155 -5.29 6.84 -5.24
CA ARG A 155 -5.14 6.81 -6.70
C ARG A 155 -3.78 7.34 -7.15
N THR A 156 -3.32 8.42 -6.54
CA THR A 156 -2.02 9.03 -6.83
C THR A 156 -0.88 8.05 -6.51
N MET A 157 -0.94 7.38 -5.36
CA MET A 157 0.07 6.40 -4.96
C MET A 157 0.10 5.18 -5.87
N VAL A 158 -1.06 4.67 -6.28
CA VAL A 158 -1.17 3.54 -7.21
C VAL A 158 -0.67 3.91 -8.61
N GLN A 159 -0.93 5.13 -9.09
CA GLN A 159 -0.43 5.60 -10.39
C GLN A 159 1.09 5.85 -10.42
N LEU A 160 1.67 6.22 -9.28
CA LEU A 160 3.11 6.46 -9.13
C LEU A 160 3.87 5.20 -8.68
N ALA A 161 3.19 4.08 -8.55
CA ALA A 161 3.80 2.80 -8.23
C ALA A 161 4.67 2.35 -9.43
N PRO A 162 5.97 2.10 -9.22
CA PRO A 162 6.93 1.84 -10.30
C PRO A 162 6.71 0.49 -11.00
#